data_AF-A0A7C1W4K2-F1
#
_entry.id   AF-A0A7C1W4K2-F1
#
_cell.length_a   1.000
_cell.length_b   1.000
_cell.length_c   1.000
_cell.angle_alpha   90.00
_cell.angle_beta   90.00
_cell.angle_gamma   90.00
#
_symmetry.space_group_name_H-M   'P 1'
#
loop_
_entity.id
_entity.type
_entity.pdbx_description
1 polymer ?
#
loop_
_entity_poly.entity_id
_entity_poly.type
_entity_poly.pdbx_seq_one_letter_code
_entity_poly.pdbx_strand_id
1 'polypeptide(L)'
;MPQVTSKIGRFSFIVPDEARRLQVYWSNLSKHSRLGKDGGNLSNVLHYLRQERKVDFNYIQEEMSKILNLSDLYTRKEEMKDRHLYKVHLEVEELPFAGLRPFSLDNLSDGTVGLLTLLTVLSESNPVPLICIEEPERSIHPKMLSRLAYYLHEAARHTQLIITTHNADFLDHFDPYQQEYVQVLVAYRDKEHATQFAPIRNIRNVKAWLEDYMLGQVWTMGQIEEMLEVE
;
A
#
# COMPACT_ATOMS: atom_id res chain seq x y z
N MET A 1 14.71 -11.17 -19.83
CA MET A 1 13.90 -11.12 -18.59
C MET A 1 13.22 -9.79 -18.25
N PRO A 2 13.68 -8.57 -18.64
CA PRO A 2 13.01 -7.32 -18.22
C PRO A 2 11.68 -7.00 -18.94
N GLN A 3 11.35 -7.70 -20.02
CA GLN A 3 10.15 -7.44 -20.85
C GLN A 3 8.91 -8.22 -20.39
N VAL A 4 9.08 -9.20 -19.50
CA VAL A 4 8.00 -10.07 -19.00
C VAL A 4 7.41 -9.51 -17.70
N THR A 5 8.25 -8.93 -16.84
CA THR A 5 7.84 -8.33 -15.57
C THR A 5 7.01 -7.05 -15.74
N SER A 6 7.13 -6.33 -16.86
CA SER A 6 6.29 -5.16 -17.13
C SER A 6 4.83 -5.50 -17.46
N LYS A 7 4.52 -6.77 -17.77
CA LYS A 7 3.18 -7.24 -18.15
C LYS A 7 2.50 -8.13 -17.12
N ILE A 8 3.25 -8.77 -16.22
CA ILE A 8 2.74 -9.84 -15.34
C ILE A 8 2.43 -9.36 -13.93
N GLY A 9 3.09 -8.32 -13.43
CA GLY A 9 2.80 -7.79 -12.09
C GLY A 9 3.73 -6.65 -11.70
N ARG A 10 3.27 -5.81 -10.79
CA ARG A 10 4.03 -4.67 -10.26
C ARG A 10 4.48 -4.99 -8.84
N PHE A 11 5.77 -4.84 -8.59
CA PHE A 11 6.32 -4.84 -7.24
C PHE A 11 6.34 -3.41 -6.74
N SER A 12 5.62 -3.15 -5.66
CA SER A 12 5.56 -1.87 -4.98
C SER A 12 6.24 -2.01 -3.63
N PHE A 13 7.48 -1.52 -3.53
CA PHE A 13 8.15 -1.30 -2.26
C PHE A 13 7.88 0.14 -1.89
N ILE A 14 6.78 0.39 -1.18
CA ILE A 14 6.39 1.77 -0.87
C ILE A 14 7.34 2.28 0.20
N VAL A 15 8.25 3.16 -0.22
CA VAL A 15 9.19 3.82 0.67
C VAL A 15 8.78 5.29 0.78
N PRO A 16 8.34 5.77 1.97
CA PRO A 16 7.89 7.15 2.14
C PRO A 16 8.90 8.19 1.65
N ASP A 17 10.20 7.98 1.90
CA ASP A 17 11.27 8.88 1.42
C ASP A 17 11.37 8.94 -0.09
N GLU A 18 11.18 7.81 -0.77
CA GLU A 18 11.14 7.78 -2.23
C GLU A 18 9.92 8.54 -2.74
N ALA A 19 8.74 8.30 -2.14
CA ALA A 19 7.49 8.97 -2.49
C ALA A 19 7.51 10.50 -2.34
N ARG A 20 8.36 11.04 -1.45
CA ARG A 20 8.59 12.48 -1.28
C ARG A 20 9.46 13.08 -2.39
N ARG A 21 10.19 12.27 -3.16
CA ARG A 21 11.13 12.77 -4.16
C ARG A 21 10.41 13.60 -5.21
N LEU A 22 10.81 14.86 -5.32
CA LEU A 22 10.40 15.71 -6.44
C LEU A 22 11.06 15.24 -7.73
N GLN A 23 10.27 14.72 -8.66
CA GLN A 23 10.76 14.32 -9.97
C GLN A 23 10.61 15.45 -10.99
N VAL A 24 11.70 15.74 -11.69
CA VAL A 24 11.67 16.61 -12.88
C VAL A 24 11.21 15.77 -14.06
N TYR A 25 10.22 16.26 -14.80
CA TYR A 25 9.70 15.55 -15.97
C TYR A 25 9.44 16.47 -17.15
N TRP A 26 9.46 15.87 -18.33
CA TRP A 26 9.08 16.49 -19.59
C TRP A 26 7.58 16.70 -19.64
N SER A 27 7.10 17.75 -20.31
CA SER A 27 5.68 18.15 -20.45
C SER A 27 4.64 17.05 -20.74
N ASN A 28 5.05 15.85 -21.17
CA ASN A 28 4.17 14.73 -21.45
C ASN A 28 3.66 14.03 -20.17
N LEU A 29 2.53 14.52 -19.66
CA LEU A 29 1.80 14.00 -18.49
C LEU A 29 1.44 12.51 -18.59
N SER A 30 1.18 11.96 -19.78
CA SER A 30 0.73 10.56 -19.94
C SER A 30 1.74 9.52 -19.47
N LYS A 31 3.04 9.88 -19.43
CA LYS A 31 4.12 9.04 -18.88
C LYS A 31 4.02 8.84 -17.36
N HIS A 32 3.18 9.64 -16.68
CA HIS A 32 2.94 9.58 -15.24
C HIS A 32 1.53 9.07 -14.92
N SER A 33 0.92 8.31 -15.83
CA SER A 33 -0.41 7.73 -15.61
C SER A 33 -0.47 6.67 -14.51
N ARG A 34 0.69 6.21 -14.01
CA ARG A 34 0.81 5.16 -13.00
C ARG A 34 2.00 5.42 -12.08
N LEU A 35 1.86 4.93 -10.86
CA LEU A 35 2.91 5.00 -9.85
C LEU A 35 4.10 4.06 -10.22
N GLY A 36 5.30 4.41 -9.77
CA GLY A 36 6.53 3.63 -9.93
C GLY A 36 6.66 2.53 -8.88
N LYS A 37 7.70 1.69 -8.99
CA LYS A 37 7.91 0.57 -8.05
C LYS A 37 8.18 1.00 -6.61
N ASP A 38 8.78 2.16 -6.42
CA ASP A 38 9.16 2.73 -5.13
C ASP A 38 8.19 3.82 -4.63
N GLY A 39 7.21 4.18 -5.46
CA GLY A 39 6.32 5.32 -5.20
C GLY A 39 6.92 6.68 -5.55
N GLY A 40 8.16 6.76 -6.04
CA GLY A 40 8.89 8.03 -6.13
C GLY A 40 8.38 9.04 -7.16
N ASN A 41 7.39 8.69 -7.96
CA ASN A 41 6.69 9.59 -8.88
C ASN A 41 5.28 10.00 -8.37
N LEU A 42 4.99 9.81 -7.07
CA LEU A 42 3.68 10.07 -6.45
C LEU A 42 3.08 11.42 -6.85
N SER A 43 3.83 12.51 -6.65
CA SER A 43 3.38 13.87 -7.00
C SER A 43 2.94 13.98 -8.45
N ASN A 44 3.71 13.41 -9.39
CA ASN A 44 3.41 13.46 -10.81
C ASN A 44 2.16 12.64 -11.16
N VAL A 45 1.96 11.50 -10.51
CA VAL A 45 0.80 10.63 -10.70
C VAL A 45 -0.46 11.31 -10.19
N LEU A 46 -0.44 11.82 -8.96
CA LEU A 46 -1.58 12.55 -8.41
C LEU A 46 -1.93 13.78 -9.24
N HIS A 47 -0.92 14.48 -9.77
CA HIS A 47 -1.16 15.57 -10.72
C HIS A 47 -1.79 15.09 -12.04
N TYR A 48 -1.30 13.99 -12.62
CA TYR A 48 -1.92 13.38 -13.79
C TYR A 48 -3.39 13.00 -13.50
N LEU A 49 -3.67 12.32 -12.38
CA LEU A 49 -5.03 11.93 -12.01
C LEU A 49 -5.93 13.17 -11.86
N ARG A 50 -5.44 14.23 -11.21
CA ARG A 50 -6.19 15.49 -11.08
C ARG A 50 -6.55 16.13 -12.42
N GLN A 51 -5.71 15.98 -13.45
CA GLN A 51 -5.97 16.54 -14.78
C GLN A 51 -6.85 15.62 -15.64
N GLU A 52 -6.48 14.34 -15.73
CA GLU A 52 -6.99 13.40 -16.75
C GLU A 52 -7.96 12.36 -16.19
N ARG A 53 -7.94 12.10 -14.87
CA ARG A 53 -8.75 11.06 -14.20
C ARG A 53 -9.31 11.56 -12.87
N LYS A 54 -10.12 12.62 -12.95
CA LYS A 54 -10.64 13.33 -11.77
C LYS A 54 -11.42 12.44 -10.81
N VAL A 55 -12.10 11.40 -11.30
CA VAL A 55 -12.83 10.44 -10.45
C VAL A 55 -11.86 9.71 -9.51
N ASP A 56 -10.76 9.17 -10.04
CA ASP A 56 -9.72 8.48 -9.27
C ASP A 56 -9.08 9.43 -8.24
N PHE A 57 -8.76 10.67 -8.67
CA PHE A 57 -8.17 11.68 -7.78
C PHE A 57 -9.12 12.07 -6.63
N ASN A 58 -10.39 12.33 -6.94
CA ASN A 58 -11.38 12.73 -5.96
C ASN A 58 -11.64 11.61 -4.95
N TYR A 59 -11.67 10.36 -5.39
CA TYR A 59 -11.77 9.21 -4.49
C TYR A 59 -10.60 9.17 -3.50
N ILE A 60 -9.36 9.28 -3.98
CA ILE A 60 -8.17 9.30 -3.12
C ILE A 60 -8.24 10.45 -2.11
N GLN A 61 -8.62 11.65 -2.56
CA GLN A 61 -8.78 12.82 -1.69
C GLN A 61 -9.87 12.60 -0.63
N GLU A 62 -11.02 12.05 -1.01
CA GLU A 62 -12.12 11.77 -0.09
C GLU A 62 -11.73 10.74 0.98
N GLU A 63 -11.07 9.65 0.59
CA GLU A 63 -10.60 8.65 1.53
C GLU A 63 -9.52 9.21 2.47
N MET A 64 -8.57 9.99 1.95
CA MET A 64 -7.59 10.68 2.79
C MET A 64 -8.22 11.68 3.76
N SER A 65 -9.28 12.37 3.35
CA SER A 65 -10.07 13.26 4.22
C SER A 65 -10.72 12.50 5.37
N LYS A 66 -11.35 11.35 5.09
CA LYS A 66 -11.98 10.47 6.09
C LYS A 66 -11.00 9.86 7.08
N ILE A 67 -9.74 9.68 6.68
CA ILE A 67 -8.71 8.99 7.47
C ILE A 67 -7.92 9.98 8.32
N LEU A 68 -7.48 11.11 7.75
CA LEU A 68 -6.52 12.02 8.37
C LEU A 68 -7.04 13.46 8.55
N ASN A 69 -8.35 13.70 8.38
CA ASN A 69 -8.93 15.05 8.42
C ASN A 69 -8.27 16.04 7.46
N LEU A 70 -7.76 15.55 6.32
CA LEU A 70 -7.29 16.41 5.26
C LEU A 70 -8.49 17.14 4.65
N SER A 71 -8.46 18.47 4.65
CA SER A 71 -9.48 19.28 3.99
C SER A 71 -9.31 19.28 2.48
N ASP A 72 -8.05 19.26 2.00
CA ASP A 72 -7.79 19.29 0.57
C ASP A 72 -6.40 18.75 0.19
N LEU A 73 -6.28 18.34 -1.08
CA LEU A 73 -5.06 17.82 -1.69
C LEU A 73 -4.79 18.59 -2.99
N TYR A 74 -3.67 19.30 -3.04
CA TYR A 74 -3.31 20.13 -4.17
C TYR A 74 -2.01 19.68 -4.83
N THR A 75 -1.94 19.97 -6.13
CA THR A 75 -0.72 19.79 -6.92
C THR A 75 -0.33 21.15 -7.52
N ARG A 76 0.88 21.64 -7.25
CA ARG A 76 1.42 22.85 -7.86
C ARG A 76 2.53 22.50 -8.83
N LYS A 77 2.44 23.01 -10.05
CA LYS A 77 3.46 22.87 -11.09
C LYS A 77 4.44 24.04 -11.03
N GLU A 78 5.73 23.75 -11.00
CA GLU A 78 6.83 24.72 -11.08
C GLU A 78 7.57 24.54 -12.41
N GLU A 79 7.73 25.62 -13.17
CA GLU A 79 8.50 25.61 -14.43
C GLU A 79 10.00 25.73 -14.13
N MET A 80 10.78 24.86 -14.77
CA MET A 80 12.23 24.92 -14.67
C MET A 80 12.81 25.93 -15.67
N LYS A 81 14.11 26.24 -15.54
CA LYS A 81 14.82 27.13 -16.48
C LYS A 81 14.73 26.66 -17.94
N ASP A 82 14.69 25.35 -18.15
CA ASP A 82 14.28 24.76 -19.42
C ASP A 82 12.75 24.64 -19.44
N ARG A 83 12.10 25.39 -20.35
CA ARG A 83 10.63 25.51 -20.45
C ARG A 83 9.90 24.20 -20.72
N HIS A 84 10.61 23.13 -21.05
CA HIS A 84 10.02 21.80 -21.27
C HIS A 84 10.03 20.92 -20.02
N LEU A 85 10.72 21.35 -18.96
CA LEU A 85 10.88 20.62 -17.72
C LEU A 85 10.06 21.24 -16.60
N TYR A 86 9.38 20.38 -15.84
CA TYR A 86 8.52 20.78 -14.73
C TYR A 86 8.79 19.96 -13.49
N LYS A 87 8.54 20.56 -12.34
CA LYS A 87 8.39 19.86 -11.06
C LYS A 87 6.95 19.98 -10.59
N VAL A 88 6.43 18.90 -10.02
CA VAL A 88 5.13 18.93 -9.35
C VAL A 88 5.36 18.80 -7.87
N HIS A 89 4.88 19.79 -7.14
CA HIS A 89 4.76 19.80 -5.69
C HIS A 89 3.39 19.26 -5.32
N LEU A 90 3.35 18.41 -4.32
CA LEU A 90 2.11 18.00 -3.69
C LEU A 90 2.01 18.69 -2.33
N GLU A 91 0.85 19.27 -2.08
CA GLU A 91 0.55 20.08 -0.92
C GLU A 91 -0.78 19.62 -0.33
N VAL A 92 -0.88 19.55 0.98
CA VAL A 92 -2.12 19.17 1.69
C VAL A 92 -2.54 20.26 2.66
N GLU A 93 -3.83 20.42 2.82
CA GLU A 93 -4.39 21.17 3.94
C GLU A 93 -5.04 20.21 4.94
N GLU A 94 -4.77 20.43 6.21
CA GLU A 94 -5.27 19.61 7.32
C GLU A 94 -6.12 20.48 8.25
N LEU A 95 -7.25 19.96 8.74
CA LEU A 95 -8.05 20.65 9.74
C LEU A 95 -7.42 20.56 11.14
N PRO A 96 -7.50 21.63 11.97
CA PRO A 96 -8.21 22.89 11.75
C PRO A 96 -7.39 23.98 11.05
N PHE A 97 -6.24 23.66 10.46
CA PHE A 97 -5.29 24.62 9.87
C PHE A 97 -5.61 25.00 8.41
N ALA A 98 -6.67 24.44 7.82
CA ALA A 98 -7.11 24.73 6.46
C ALA A 98 -7.23 26.26 6.20
N GLY A 99 -6.73 26.70 5.04
CA GLY A 99 -6.68 28.12 4.67
C GLY A 99 -5.59 28.96 5.37
N LEU A 100 -4.84 28.44 6.35
CA LEU A 100 -3.69 29.14 6.95
C LEU A 100 -2.41 28.91 6.18
N ARG A 101 -2.05 27.63 5.99
CA ARG A 101 -0.84 27.23 5.25
C ARG A 101 -0.95 25.76 4.82
N PRO A 102 -0.69 25.45 3.54
CA PRO A 102 -0.55 24.06 3.10
C PRO A 102 0.78 23.45 3.58
N PHE A 103 0.75 22.16 3.89
CA PHE A 103 1.92 21.35 4.20
C PHE A 103 2.44 20.69 2.92
N SER A 104 3.75 20.75 2.67
CA SER A 104 4.35 19.95 1.61
C SER A 104 4.47 18.49 2.04
N LEU A 105 4.66 17.58 1.08
CA LEU A 105 4.95 16.16 1.37
C LEU A 105 6.09 15.95 2.39
N ASP A 106 7.11 16.81 2.37
CA ASP A 106 8.24 16.75 3.32
C ASP A 106 7.85 17.06 4.76
N ASN A 107 6.69 17.71 4.97
CA ASN A 107 6.17 18.01 6.30
C ASN A 107 5.21 16.94 6.82
N LEU A 108 4.86 15.94 6.01
CA LEU A 108 3.93 14.88 6.40
C LEU A 108 4.65 13.71 7.05
N SER A 109 3.97 13.07 8.01
CA SER A 109 4.44 11.85 8.64
C SER A 109 4.62 10.72 7.61
N ASP A 110 5.51 9.77 7.91
CA ASP A 110 5.71 8.60 7.04
C ASP A 110 4.44 7.80 6.82
N GLY A 111 3.61 7.64 7.86
CA GLY A 111 2.33 6.96 7.74
C GLY A 111 1.37 7.68 6.79
N THR A 112 1.35 9.02 6.80
CA THR A 112 0.53 9.82 5.88
C THR A 112 0.97 9.64 4.43
N VAL A 113 2.27 9.74 4.16
CA VAL A 113 2.81 9.57 2.81
C VAL A 113 2.66 8.13 2.34
N GLY A 114 2.93 7.15 3.20
CA GLY A 114 2.75 5.73 2.93
C GLY A 114 1.30 5.40 2.57
N LEU A 115 0.34 5.87 3.37
CA LEU A 115 -1.08 5.65 3.11
C LEU A 115 -1.56 6.31 1.82
N LEU A 116 -1.15 7.55 1.57
CA LEU A 116 -1.47 8.23 0.30
C LEU A 116 -0.91 7.46 -0.91
N THR A 117 0.30 6.94 -0.77
CA THR A 117 0.94 6.13 -1.81
C THR A 117 0.21 4.79 -2.03
N LEU A 118 -0.18 4.12 -0.94
CA LEU A 118 -0.97 2.89 -0.96
C LEU A 118 -2.33 3.12 -1.61
N LEU A 119 -3.09 4.13 -1.19
CA LEU A 119 -4.38 4.46 -1.80
C LEU A 119 -4.24 4.77 -3.29
N THR A 120 -3.17 5.47 -3.68
CA THR A 120 -2.92 5.79 -5.09
C THR A 120 -2.75 4.53 -5.95
N VAL A 121 -2.08 3.49 -5.44
CA VAL A 121 -1.89 2.24 -6.21
C VAL A 121 -3.07 1.27 -6.10
N LEU A 122 -3.75 1.25 -4.95
CA LEU A 122 -4.90 0.35 -4.70
C LEU A 122 -6.19 0.82 -5.38
N SER A 123 -6.31 2.12 -5.68
CA SER A 123 -7.53 2.73 -6.24
C SER A 123 -7.44 3.01 -7.75
N GLU A 124 -6.51 2.38 -8.47
CA GLU A 124 -6.35 2.59 -9.92
C GLU A 124 -7.57 2.03 -10.69
N SER A 125 -8.32 2.88 -11.42
CA SER A 125 -9.49 2.48 -12.24
C SER A 125 -9.22 1.43 -13.32
N ASN A 126 -7.95 1.22 -13.69
CA ASN A 126 -7.54 0.16 -14.60
C ASN A 126 -6.33 -0.54 -13.98
N PRO A 127 -6.54 -1.38 -12.95
CA PRO A 127 -5.45 -1.92 -12.16
C PRO A 127 -4.61 -2.90 -12.98
N VAL A 128 -3.36 -3.06 -12.59
CA VAL A 128 -2.50 -4.12 -13.14
C VAL A 128 -2.98 -5.50 -12.66
N PRO A 129 -2.70 -6.61 -13.36
CA PRO A 129 -3.19 -7.93 -12.95
C PRO A 129 -2.69 -8.42 -11.58
N LEU A 130 -1.53 -7.95 -11.14
CA LEU A 130 -0.88 -8.34 -9.89
C LEU A 130 -0.14 -7.15 -9.28
N ILE A 131 -0.35 -6.93 -7.98
CA ILE A 131 0.38 -5.98 -7.14
C ILE A 131 1.02 -6.75 -5.98
N CYS A 132 2.34 -6.65 -5.85
CA CYS A 132 3.07 -7.16 -4.70
C CYS A 132 3.46 -5.99 -3.79
N ILE A 133 3.11 -6.05 -2.50
CA ILE A 133 3.41 -4.98 -1.54
C ILE A 133 4.13 -5.58 -0.34
N GLU A 134 5.28 -5.02 -0.03
CA GLU A 134 6.07 -5.40 1.15
C GLU A 134 5.66 -4.50 2.33
N GLU A 135 5.27 -5.13 3.44
CA GLU A 135 4.90 -4.47 4.71
C GLU A 135 4.02 -3.22 4.52
N PRO A 136 2.83 -3.32 3.92
CA PRO A 136 1.96 -2.17 3.66
C PRO A 136 1.57 -1.41 4.94
N GLU A 137 1.60 -2.08 6.09
CA GLU A 137 1.32 -1.51 7.40
C GLU A 137 2.50 -0.72 8.00
N ARG A 138 3.67 -0.75 7.38
CA ARG A 138 4.87 -0.09 7.88
C ARG A 138 4.62 1.41 8.05
N SER A 139 4.99 1.93 9.22
CA SER A 139 4.79 3.33 9.64
C SER A 139 3.31 3.75 9.77
N ILE A 140 2.35 2.82 9.72
CA ILE A 140 0.93 3.09 9.93
C ILE A 140 0.58 2.88 11.41
N HIS A 141 -0.17 3.84 11.96
CA HIS A 141 -0.64 3.75 13.35
C HIS A 141 -1.63 2.58 13.52
N PRO A 142 -1.56 1.78 14.61
CA PRO A 142 -2.41 0.58 14.80
C PRO A 142 -3.91 0.78 14.60
N LYS A 143 -4.46 1.91 15.06
CA LYS A 143 -5.87 2.31 14.83
C LYS A 143 -6.31 2.36 13.35
N MET A 144 -5.36 2.38 12.42
CA MET A 144 -5.61 2.49 10.99
C MET A 144 -5.43 1.17 10.24
N LEU A 145 -4.96 0.10 10.90
CA LEU A 145 -4.73 -1.21 10.28
C LEU A 145 -6.00 -1.81 9.68
N SER A 146 -7.13 -1.65 10.38
CA SER A 146 -8.45 -2.10 9.88
C SER A 146 -8.86 -1.38 8.60
N ARG A 147 -8.53 -0.10 8.47
CA ARG A 147 -8.79 0.67 7.24
C ARG A 147 -7.85 0.27 6.11
N LEU A 148 -6.56 0.06 6.41
CA LEU A 148 -5.63 -0.47 5.42
C LEU A 148 -6.13 -1.82 4.89
N ALA A 149 -6.51 -2.73 5.77
CA ALA A 149 -7.05 -4.03 5.40
C ALA A 149 -8.31 -3.90 4.53
N TYR A 150 -9.21 -2.97 4.86
CA TYR A 150 -10.38 -2.66 4.02
C TYR A 150 -9.97 -2.28 2.58
N TYR A 151 -9.03 -1.37 2.38
CA TYR A 151 -8.60 -0.98 1.03
C TYR A 151 -7.91 -2.12 0.27
N LEU A 152 -7.20 -3.01 0.96
CA LEU A 152 -6.60 -4.19 0.36
C LEU A 152 -7.67 -5.19 -0.08
N HIS A 153 -8.69 -5.43 0.75
CA HIS A 153 -9.84 -6.26 0.40
C HIS A 153 -10.59 -5.70 -0.80
N GLU A 154 -10.84 -4.39 -0.85
CA GLU A 154 -11.49 -3.73 -1.99
C GLU A 154 -10.64 -3.85 -3.27
N ALA A 155 -9.34 -3.61 -3.20
CA ALA A 155 -8.46 -3.76 -4.35
C ALA A 155 -8.36 -5.23 -4.83
N ALA A 156 -8.38 -6.20 -3.91
CA ALA A 156 -8.33 -7.63 -4.22
C ALA A 156 -9.52 -8.11 -5.08
N ARG A 157 -10.63 -7.36 -5.12
CA ARG A 157 -11.77 -7.63 -6.01
C ARG A 157 -11.46 -7.41 -7.49
N HIS A 158 -10.40 -6.65 -7.79
CA HIS A 158 -10.08 -6.19 -9.14
C HIS A 158 -8.67 -6.58 -9.59
N THR A 159 -7.77 -6.92 -8.67
CA THR A 159 -6.39 -7.32 -8.96
C THR A 159 -5.89 -8.35 -7.94
N GLN A 160 -4.93 -9.18 -8.33
CA GLN A 160 -4.27 -10.08 -7.38
C GLN A 160 -3.32 -9.27 -6.48
N LEU A 161 -3.40 -9.51 -5.18
CA LEU A 161 -2.46 -8.93 -4.20
C LEU A 161 -1.56 -10.01 -3.61
N ILE A 162 -0.26 -9.74 -3.52
CA ILE A 162 0.69 -10.50 -2.72
C ILE A 162 1.28 -9.55 -1.68
N ILE A 163 1.09 -9.87 -0.41
CA ILE A 163 1.48 -9.01 0.71
C ILE A 163 2.40 -9.78 1.63
N THR A 164 3.44 -9.12 2.13
CA THR A 164 4.24 -9.63 3.24
C THR A 164 3.98 -8.79 4.47
N THR A 165 3.93 -9.44 5.63
CA THR A 165 3.78 -8.77 6.92
C THR A 165 4.40 -9.63 8.01
N HIS A 166 4.96 -8.98 9.03
CA HIS A 166 5.36 -9.59 10.29
C HIS A 166 4.51 -9.04 11.47
N ASN A 167 3.48 -8.25 11.17
CA ASN A 167 2.66 -7.55 12.15
C ASN A 167 1.44 -8.38 12.54
N ALA A 168 1.42 -8.88 13.78
CA ALA A 168 0.34 -9.70 14.30
C ALA A 168 -1.02 -8.96 14.30
N ASP A 169 -1.06 -7.70 14.76
CA ASP A 169 -2.30 -6.91 14.77
C ASP A 169 -2.87 -6.73 13.35
N PHE A 170 -2.01 -6.65 12.34
CA PHE A 170 -2.44 -6.57 10.96
C PHE A 170 -2.94 -7.91 10.41
N LEU A 171 -2.30 -9.03 10.78
CA LEU A 171 -2.74 -10.38 10.44
C LEU A 171 -4.16 -10.69 10.94
N ASP A 172 -4.59 -10.10 12.06
CA ASP A 172 -5.94 -10.28 12.60
C ASP A 172 -7.06 -9.80 11.66
N HIS A 173 -6.75 -9.02 10.63
CA HIS A 173 -7.71 -8.58 9.62
C HIS A 173 -7.87 -9.54 8.43
N PHE A 174 -7.16 -10.68 8.45
CA PHE A 174 -7.14 -11.68 7.39
C PHE A 174 -7.48 -13.06 7.95
N ASP A 175 -8.74 -13.48 7.78
CA ASP A 175 -9.21 -14.80 8.20
C ASP A 175 -9.30 -15.73 6.97
N PRO A 176 -8.36 -16.69 6.83
CA PRO A 176 -8.31 -17.58 5.69
C PRO A 176 -9.46 -18.59 5.66
N TYR A 177 -10.29 -18.74 6.69
CA TYR A 177 -11.45 -19.64 6.69
C TYR A 177 -12.77 -18.93 6.47
N GLN A 178 -12.88 -17.65 6.87
CA GLN A 178 -14.05 -16.83 6.61
C GLN A 178 -13.98 -16.07 5.28
N GLN A 179 -12.78 -15.75 4.81
CA GLN A 179 -12.55 -15.01 3.58
C GLN A 179 -11.96 -15.97 2.53
N GLU A 180 -12.82 -16.58 1.72
CA GLU A 180 -12.39 -17.65 0.78
C GLU A 180 -11.31 -17.22 -0.22
N TYR A 181 -11.31 -15.94 -0.60
CA TYR A 181 -10.34 -15.33 -1.53
C TYR A 181 -9.00 -14.98 -0.87
N VAL A 182 -8.88 -15.12 0.45
CA VAL A 182 -7.64 -14.87 1.20
C VAL A 182 -6.88 -16.18 1.41
N GLN A 183 -5.60 -16.17 1.05
CA GLN A 183 -4.66 -17.24 1.35
C GLN A 183 -3.51 -16.68 2.17
N VAL A 184 -3.21 -17.33 3.30
CA VAL A 184 -2.04 -17.01 4.13
C VAL A 184 -1.02 -18.13 3.97
N LEU A 185 0.20 -17.76 3.62
CA LEU A 185 1.36 -18.65 3.55
C LEU A 185 2.31 -18.29 4.68
N VAL A 186 2.70 -19.27 5.47
CA VAL A 186 3.70 -19.11 6.52
C VAL A 186 5.07 -19.41 5.94
N ALA A 187 5.99 -18.44 6.03
CA ALA A 187 7.38 -18.61 5.67
C ALA A 187 8.19 -19.03 6.89
N TYR A 188 8.89 -20.16 6.83
CA TYR A 188 9.68 -20.70 7.95
C TYR A 188 10.99 -21.34 7.46
N ARG A 189 11.87 -21.70 8.38
CA ARG A 189 13.12 -22.43 8.10
C ARG A 189 12.94 -23.88 8.53
N ASP A 190 13.24 -24.83 7.64
CA ASP A 190 13.24 -26.24 8.02
C ASP A 190 14.50 -26.65 8.81
N LYS A 191 14.60 -27.94 9.15
CA LYS A 191 15.73 -28.54 9.87
C LYS A 191 17.08 -28.41 9.14
N GLU A 192 17.07 -28.17 7.83
CA GLU A 192 18.26 -27.92 7.01
C GLU A 192 18.53 -26.41 6.82
N HIS A 193 17.78 -25.55 7.52
CA HIS A 193 17.80 -24.10 7.39
C HIS A 193 17.41 -23.57 5.99
N ALA A 194 16.71 -24.35 5.18
CA ALA A 194 16.13 -23.87 3.93
C ALA A 194 14.81 -23.13 4.18
N THR A 195 14.52 -22.09 3.39
CA THR A 195 13.24 -21.36 3.48
C THR A 195 12.14 -22.18 2.83
N GLN A 196 11.09 -22.46 3.60
CA GLN A 196 9.89 -23.16 3.17
C GLN A 196 8.67 -22.24 3.29
N PHE A 197 7.61 -22.58 2.53
CA PHE A 197 6.32 -21.92 2.60
C PHE A 197 5.22 -22.96 2.77
N ALA A 198 4.41 -22.83 3.81
CA ALA A 198 3.25 -23.69 4.05
C ALA A 198 1.96 -22.87 4.03
N PRO A 199 0.94 -23.26 3.25
CA PRO A 199 -0.39 -22.69 3.39
C PRO A 199 -0.89 -22.93 4.81
N ILE A 200 -1.38 -21.88 5.48
CA ILE A 200 -1.84 -22.03 6.87
C ILE A 200 -2.94 -23.07 6.99
N ARG A 201 -3.80 -23.19 5.97
CA ARG A 201 -4.86 -24.21 5.92
C ARG A 201 -4.34 -25.66 5.92
N ASN A 202 -3.06 -25.88 5.61
CA ASN A 202 -2.43 -27.20 5.65
C ASN A 202 -1.78 -27.49 7.02
N ILE A 203 -1.64 -26.50 7.89
CA ILE A 203 -1.06 -26.66 9.23
C ILE A 203 -2.09 -27.33 10.13
N ARG A 204 -1.70 -28.44 10.76
CA ARG A 204 -2.60 -29.24 11.60
C ARG A 204 -3.13 -28.42 12.76
N ASN A 205 -4.38 -28.65 13.13
CA ASN A 205 -5.06 -28.03 14.28
C ASN A 205 -5.23 -26.49 14.23
N VAL A 206 -4.68 -25.76 13.24
CA VAL A 206 -4.82 -24.30 13.18
C VAL A 206 -6.27 -23.85 13.13
N LYS A 207 -7.14 -24.61 12.46
CA LYS A 207 -8.56 -24.28 12.36
C LYS A 207 -9.24 -24.24 13.74
N ALA A 208 -8.90 -25.17 14.62
CA ALA A 208 -9.45 -25.21 15.98
C ALA A 208 -8.98 -24.01 16.80
N TRP A 209 -7.72 -23.58 16.64
CA TRP A 209 -7.21 -22.38 17.29
C TRP A 209 -7.92 -21.11 16.80
N LEU A 210 -8.25 -21.04 15.51
CA LEU A 210 -8.98 -19.91 14.94
C LEU A 210 -10.47 -19.86 15.34
N GLU A 211 -10.99 -20.86 16.07
CA GLU A 211 -12.33 -20.79 16.67
C GLU A 211 -12.34 -19.88 17.91
N ASP A 212 -11.23 -19.85 18.66
CA ASP A 212 -11.11 -19.12 19.93
C ASP A 212 -10.21 -17.87 19.84
N TYR A 213 -9.34 -17.79 18.83
CA TYR A 213 -8.31 -16.76 18.70
C TYR A 213 -8.24 -16.20 17.28
N MET A 214 -7.81 -14.95 17.15
CA MET A 214 -7.49 -14.36 15.85
C MET A 214 -6.10 -14.83 15.38
N LEU A 215 -5.86 -14.76 14.07
CA LEU A 215 -4.66 -15.30 13.45
C LEU A 215 -3.35 -14.70 14.01
N GLY A 216 -3.30 -13.39 14.19
CA GLY A 216 -2.16 -12.69 14.79
C GLY A 216 -1.93 -13.10 16.25
N GLN A 217 -2.98 -13.44 16.99
CA GLN A 217 -2.84 -13.96 18.35
C GLN A 217 -2.21 -15.36 18.34
N VAL A 218 -2.66 -16.26 17.46
CA VAL A 218 -2.09 -17.61 17.32
C VAL A 218 -0.61 -17.53 16.92
N TRP A 219 -0.27 -16.61 16.02
CA TRP A 219 1.11 -16.29 15.65
C TRP A 219 1.93 -15.77 16.84
N THR A 220 1.42 -14.78 17.57
CA THR A 220 2.12 -14.18 18.73
C THR A 220 2.36 -15.18 19.86
N MET A 221 1.48 -16.16 20.01
CA MET A 221 1.64 -17.26 20.98
C MET A 221 2.65 -18.33 20.55
N GLY A 222 3.25 -18.22 19.36
CA GLY A 222 4.21 -19.20 18.82
C GLY A 222 3.56 -20.53 18.41
N GLN A 223 2.22 -20.60 18.36
CA GLN A 223 1.50 -21.85 18.12
C GLN A 223 1.62 -22.32 16.68
N ILE A 224 1.82 -21.40 15.73
CA ILE A 224 2.02 -21.75 14.32
C ILE A 224 3.35 -22.47 14.13
N GLU A 225 4.41 -21.97 14.76
CA GLU A 225 5.74 -22.55 14.73
C GLU A 225 5.77 -23.93 15.40
N GLU A 226 5.17 -24.06 16.59
CA GLU A 226 5.05 -25.35 17.29
C GLU A 226 4.36 -26.41 16.41
N MET A 227 3.32 -26.04 15.67
CA MET A 227 2.61 -26.96 14.77
C MET A 227 3.42 -27.35 13.52
N LEU A 228 4.36 -26.50 13.10
CA LEU A 228 5.25 -26.75 11.96
C LEU A 228 6.45 -27.64 12.33
N GLU A 229 6.95 -27.55 13.58
CA GLU A 229 8.09 -28.35 14.05
C GLU A 229 7.75 -29.83 14.30
N VAL A 230 6.46 -30.13 14.46
CA VAL A 230 5.95 -31.51 14.68
C VAL A 230 5.95 -32.35 13.39
N GLU A 231 6.33 -31.76 12.24
CA GLU A 231 6.55 -32.45 10.95
C GLU A 231 8.04 -32.75 10.64
#